data_AF-A0A223HUP5-F1
#
_entry.id   AF-A0A223HUP5-F1
#
_cell.length_a   1.000
_cell.length_b   1.000
_cell.length_c   1.000
_cell.angle_alpha   90.00
_cell.angle_beta   90.00
_cell.angle_gamma   90.00
#
_symmetry.space_group_name_H-M   'P 1'
#
loop_
_entity.id
_entity.type
_entity.pdbx_description
1 polymer ?
#
loop_
_entity_poly.entity_id
_entity_poly.type
_entity_poly.pdbx_seq_one_letter_code
_entity_poly.pdbx_strand_id
1 'polypeptide(L)'
;MRKRILYGLFLSLFFLMTSCMGDGSNSINYHRVGVIRENPMRCIYTADDQGNIFIVSSSEFENRTDLKDGDCCVVDFKTNFSEELGNGVYNAEIYKYDSVAVWPLHETLTDTTVVLDKERLVTLDFKKSIYLEGRFFLQTQHVNHQVDQKDIFNLSYNPDQEVEEDSTGQRVYNLYLRVTQEGGTGDSTKWINTTAFTIDKFLDQAKAIESSEGQNVINFKINYAERYNADTTACVWGATDVFTLRFTN
;
A
#
# COMPACT_ATOMS: atom_id res chain seq x y z
N MET A 1 65.80 -0.07 -2.43
CA MET A 1 64.90 0.34 -3.53
C MET A 1 64.74 -0.79 -4.54
N ARG A 2 63.56 -1.42 -4.61
CA ARG A 2 62.95 -1.95 -5.85
C ARG A 2 61.56 -2.50 -5.49
N LYS A 3 60.53 -1.75 -5.88
CA LYS A 3 59.12 -2.15 -5.82
C LYS A 3 58.91 -3.36 -6.75
N ARG A 4 58.20 -4.38 -6.27
CA ARG A 4 57.50 -5.34 -7.12
C ARG A 4 56.06 -5.39 -6.65
N ILE A 5 55.22 -4.71 -7.41
CA ILE A 5 53.76 -4.67 -7.26
C ILE A 5 53.26 -6.01 -7.80
N LEU A 6 52.66 -6.82 -6.93
CA LEU A 6 52.01 -8.07 -7.29
C LEU A 6 50.58 -7.71 -7.72
N TYR A 7 50.30 -7.80 -9.02
CA TYR A 7 48.93 -7.69 -9.54
C TYR A 7 48.17 -8.95 -9.11
N GLY A 8 47.30 -8.81 -8.12
CA GLY A 8 46.34 -9.84 -7.75
C GLY A 8 45.32 -10.02 -8.87
N LEU A 9 45.33 -11.20 -9.47
CA LEU A 9 44.36 -11.66 -10.45
C LEU A 9 42.99 -11.78 -9.74
N PHE A 10 42.13 -10.78 -9.88
CA PHE A 10 40.76 -10.85 -9.36
C PHE A 10 39.94 -11.72 -10.33
N LEU A 11 39.83 -13.01 -10.00
CA LEU A 11 38.96 -13.94 -10.71
C LEU A 11 37.51 -13.59 -10.35
N SER A 12 36.90 -12.68 -11.10
CA SER A 12 35.46 -12.41 -10.99
C SER A 12 34.71 -13.64 -11.51
N LEU A 13 34.15 -14.42 -10.58
CA LEU A 13 33.12 -15.40 -10.90
C LEU A 13 31.94 -14.65 -11.53
N PHE A 14 31.89 -14.63 -12.86
CA PHE A 14 30.65 -14.42 -13.58
C PHE A 14 29.76 -15.63 -13.26
N PHE A 15 28.79 -15.45 -12.36
CA PHE A 15 27.64 -16.33 -12.31
C PHE A 15 26.88 -16.14 -13.62
N LEU A 16 27.23 -16.95 -14.62
CA LEU A 16 26.38 -17.24 -15.76
C LEU A 16 25.12 -17.90 -15.21
N MET A 17 24.07 -17.11 -14.97
CA MET A 17 22.73 -17.63 -14.79
C MET A 17 22.38 -18.32 -16.10
N THR A 18 22.41 -19.65 -16.07
CA THR A 18 21.94 -20.51 -17.14
C THR A 18 20.45 -20.26 -17.32
N SER A 19 20.08 -19.51 -18.35
CA SER A 19 18.70 -19.53 -18.85
C SER A 19 18.46 -20.90 -19.45
N CYS A 20 17.83 -21.80 -18.70
CA CYS A 20 17.14 -22.92 -19.30
C CYS A 20 16.00 -22.34 -20.15
N MET A 21 16.17 -22.41 -21.47
CA MET A 21 15.07 -22.40 -22.42
C MET A 21 14.12 -23.54 -22.03
N GLY A 22 13.07 -23.21 -21.30
CA GLY A 22 11.92 -24.05 -21.03
C GLY A 22 10.70 -23.41 -21.67
N ASP A 23 10.06 -24.17 -22.56
CA ASP A 23 8.76 -23.96 -23.21
C ASP A 23 7.96 -22.68 -22.84
N GLY A 24 7.94 -21.72 -23.75
CA GLY A 24 6.77 -21.51 -24.61
C GLY A 24 5.45 -20.99 -24.02
N SER A 25 5.32 -20.79 -22.71
CA SER A 25 4.24 -19.98 -22.14
C SER A 25 4.80 -19.18 -20.96
N ASN A 26 5.15 -17.90 -21.19
CA ASN A 26 5.74 -16.98 -20.22
C ASN A 26 4.71 -16.49 -19.16
N SER A 27 3.88 -17.39 -18.66
CA SER A 27 2.93 -17.07 -17.61
C SER A 27 3.61 -17.14 -16.24
N ILE A 28 3.55 -16.04 -15.48
CA ILE A 28 4.16 -15.86 -14.17
C ILE A 28 3.05 -15.75 -13.11
N ASN A 29 3.30 -16.25 -11.89
CA ASN A 29 2.40 -16.10 -10.76
C ASN A 29 2.67 -14.78 -10.03
N TYR A 30 1.61 -14.07 -9.68
CA TYR A 30 1.64 -12.78 -9.00
C TYR A 30 0.75 -12.81 -7.76
N HIS A 31 1.17 -12.05 -6.74
CA HIS A 31 0.40 -11.73 -5.54
C HIS A 31 0.35 -10.21 -5.42
N ARG A 32 -0.81 -9.59 -5.66
CA ARG A 32 -0.93 -8.13 -5.73
C ARG A 32 -2.23 -7.62 -5.14
N VAL A 33 -2.23 -6.35 -4.75
CA VAL A 33 -3.48 -5.62 -4.51
C VAL A 33 -4.13 -5.24 -5.85
N GLY A 34 -5.43 -5.02 -5.83
CA GLY A 34 -6.15 -4.57 -6.99
C GLY A 34 -7.40 -3.78 -6.65
N VAL A 35 -7.83 -2.97 -7.62
CA VAL A 35 -9.07 -2.20 -7.59
C VAL A 35 -9.95 -2.66 -8.73
N ILE A 36 -11.21 -2.97 -8.42
CA ILE A 36 -12.19 -3.40 -9.40
C ILE A 36 -12.64 -2.19 -10.20
N ARG A 37 -12.66 -2.36 -11.52
CA ARG A 37 -13.13 -1.35 -12.48
C ARG A 37 -14.01 -1.98 -13.54
N GLU A 38 -14.86 -1.15 -14.13
CA GLU A 38 -15.64 -1.52 -15.32
C GLU A 38 -15.11 -0.74 -16.54
N ASN A 39 -14.37 -1.39 -17.45
CA ASN A 39 -13.87 -0.76 -18.68
C ASN A 39 -13.53 -1.77 -19.80
N PRO A 40 -14.31 -1.90 -20.89
CA PRO A 40 -15.78 -1.99 -20.94
C PRO A 40 -16.33 -3.27 -20.27
N MET A 41 -15.45 -4.11 -19.72
CA MET A 41 -15.78 -5.31 -18.96
C MET A 41 -15.21 -5.17 -17.54
N ARG A 42 -15.68 -6.01 -16.60
CA ARG A 42 -15.19 -6.00 -15.22
C ARG A 42 -13.77 -6.56 -15.17
N CYS A 43 -12.83 -5.79 -14.63
CA CYS A 43 -11.42 -6.15 -14.55
C CYS A 43 -10.79 -5.68 -13.23
N ILE A 44 -9.57 -6.14 -12.98
CA ILE A 44 -8.75 -5.75 -11.83
C ILE A 44 -7.61 -4.86 -12.33
N TYR A 45 -7.60 -3.61 -11.88
CA TYR A 45 -6.44 -2.76 -12.02
C TYR A 45 -5.49 -3.13 -10.89
N THR A 46 -4.26 -3.49 -11.23
CA THR A 46 -3.21 -3.87 -10.29
C THR A 46 -1.93 -3.13 -10.64
N ALA A 47 -0.92 -3.16 -9.78
CA ALA A 47 0.35 -2.52 -10.07
C ALA A 47 1.54 -3.36 -9.60
N ASP A 48 2.68 -3.17 -10.24
CA ASP A 48 3.95 -3.74 -9.78
C ASP A 48 4.57 -2.88 -8.66
N ASP A 49 5.72 -3.34 -8.14
CA ASP A 49 6.46 -2.66 -7.07
C ASP A 49 7.02 -1.28 -7.49
N GLN A 50 6.98 -0.96 -8.79
CA GLN A 50 7.38 0.35 -9.34
C GLN A 50 6.18 1.28 -9.54
N GLY A 51 4.95 0.80 -9.29
CA GLY A 51 3.72 1.56 -9.51
C GLY A 51 3.22 1.53 -10.95
N ASN A 52 3.78 0.70 -11.83
CA ASN A 52 3.23 0.54 -13.19
C ASN A 52 1.90 -0.20 -13.11
N ILE A 53 0.86 0.37 -13.71
CA ILE A 53 -0.50 -0.17 -13.69
C ILE A 53 -0.65 -1.23 -14.79
N PHE A 54 -1.26 -2.35 -14.43
CA PHE A 54 -1.65 -3.44 -15.32
C PHE A 54 -3.14 -3.74 -15.12
N ILE A 55 -3.82 -4.09 -16.20
CA ILE A 55 -5.24 -4.46 -16.15
C ILE A 55 -5.34 -5.95 -16.44
N VAL A 56 -5.90 -6.71 -15.51
CA VAL A 56 -6.08 -8.15 -15.68
C VAL A 56 -7.55 -8.53 -15.58
N SER A 57 -7.96 -9.50 -16.37
CA SER A 57 -9.34 -10.03 -16.37
C SER A 57 -9.33 -11.54 -16.63
N SER A 58 -10.44 -12.18 -16.29
CA SER A 58 -10.75 -13.56 -16.67
C SER A 58 -12.24 -13.67 -16.99
N SER A 59 -12.62 -14.61 -17.85
CA SER A 59 -14.02 -14.84 -18.19
C SER A 59 -14.88 -15.19 -16.96
N GLU A 60 -14.32 -15.91 -15.98
CA GLU A 60 -15.01 -16.20 -14.72
C GLU A 60 -15.20 -14.93 -13.88
N PHE A 61 -14.18 -14.07 -13.84
CA PHE A 61 -14.20 -12.83 -13.08
C PHE A 61 -15.20 -11.81 -13.65
N GLU A 62 -15.28 -11.72 -14.98
CA GLU A 62 -16.24 -10.87 -15.68
C GLU A 62 -17.69 -11.18 -15.31
N ASN A 63 -17.99 -12.45 -14.99
CA ASN A 63 -19.32 -12.93 -14.65
C ASN A 63 -19.68 -12.83 -13.16
N ARG A 64 -18.75 -12.42 -12.28
CA ARG A 64 -19.00 -12.22 -10.84
C ARG A 64 -20.01 -11.08 -10.62
N THR A 65 -21.14 -11.33 -9.96
CA THR A 65 -22.20 -10.30 -9.73
C THR A 65 -22.13 -9.65 -8.35
N ASP A 66 -21.30 -10.18 -7.45
CA ASP A 66 -21.08 -9.70 -6.10
C ASP A 66 -20.10 -8.51 -6.03
N LEU A 67 -19.36 -8.26 -7.11
CA LEU A 67 -18.33 -7.23 -7.22
C LEU A 67 -18.85 -5.91 -7.78
N LYS A 68 -18.36 -4.81 -7.24
CA LYS A 68 -18.72 -3.44 -7.65
C LYS A 68 -17.49 -2.64 -8.05
N ASP A 69 -17.71 -1.63 -8.90
CA ASP A 69 -16.69 -0.65 -9.22
C ASP A 69 -16.15 0.00 -7.95
N GLY A 70 -14.82 0.04 -7.82
CA GLY A 70 -14.13 0.61 -6.66
C GLY A 70 -13.94 -0.33 -5.49
N ASP A 71 -14.43 -1.57 -5.54
CA ASP A 71 -14.07 -2.62 -4.58
C ASP A 71 -12.56 -2.90 -4.65
N CYS A 72 -11.98 -3.33 -3.54
CA CYS A 72 -10.56 -3.64 -3.44
C CYS A 72 -10.34 -5.11 -3.12
N CYS A 73 -9.21 -5.66 -3.57
CA CYS A 73 -8.84 -7.03 -3.31
C CYS A 73 -7.34 -7.22 -3.14
N VAL A 74 -6.96 -8.32 -2.50
CA VAL A 74 -5.68 -9.00 -2.72
C VAL A 74 -5.97 -10.20 -3.61
N VAL A 75 -5.22 -10.32 -4.70
CA VAL A 75 -5.46 -11.33 -5.73
C VAL A 75 -4.17 -12.10 -6.01
N ASP A 76 -4.32 -13.42 -6.09
CA ASP A 76 -3.29 -14.30 -6.63
C ASP A 76 -3.72 -14.78 -8.01
N PHE A 77 -2.87 -14.51 -8.99
CA PHE A 77 -3.18 -14.80 -10.38
C PHE A 77 -1.94 -15.15 -11.19
N LYS A 78 -2.18 -15.87 -12.29
CA LYS A 78 -1.16 -16.21 -13.27
C LYS A 78 -1.47 -15.53 -14.59
N THR A 79 -0.50 -14.83 -15.17
CA THR A 79 -0.68 -14.16 -16.47
C THR A 79 0.62 -14.08 -17.27
N ASN A 80 0.50 -13.92 -18.58
CA ASN A 80 1.59 -13.54 -19.47
C ASN A 80 1.36 -12.10 -19.93
N PHE A 81 2.10 -11.13 -19.37
CA PHE A 81 2.02 -9.71 -19.78
C PHE A 81 2.56 -9.43 -21.20
N SER A 82 2.91 -10.47 -21.97
CA SER A 82 3.19 -10.37 -23.40
C SER A 82 1.96 -10.68 -24.27
N GLU A 83 0.88 -11.22 -23.69
CA GLU A 83 -0.33 -11.66 -24.38
C GLU A 83 -1.52 -10.77 -23.98
N GLU A 84 -1.59 -9.59 -24.62
CA GLU A 84 -2.69 -8.64 -24.41
C GLU A 84 -3.95 -9.10 -25.16
N LEU A 85 -5.10 -9.06 -24.48
CA LEU A 85 -6.44 -9.29 -25.07
C LEU A 85 -6.93 -8.07 -25.86
N GLY A 86 -6.33 -6.89 -25.61
CA GLY A 86 -6.63 -5.59 -26.19
C GLY A 86 -6.93 -4.53 -25.12
N ASN A 87 -6.77 -3.25 -25.47
CA ASN A 87 -7.00 -2.09 -24.58
C ASN A 87 -6.17 -2.12 -23.28
N GLY A 88 -4.98 -2.73 -23.30
CA GLY A 88 -4.11 -2.90 -22.14
C GLY A 88 -4.55 -3.98 -21.16
N VAL A 89 -5.56 -4.79 -21.52
CA VAL A 89 -6.10 -5.86 -20.68
C VAL A 89 -5.39 -7.18 -20.98
N TYR A 90 -4.95 -7.88 -19.94
CA TYR A 90 -4.30 -9.18 -20.02
C TYR A 90 -5.18 -10.27 -19.45
N ASN A 91 -5.18 -11.44 -20.10
CA ASN A 91 -5.87 -12.61 -19.57
C ASN A 91 -5.14 -13.12 -18.32
N ALA A 92 -5.87 -13.41 -17.26
CA ALA A 92 -5.31 -13.95 -16.03
C ALA A 92 -6.11 -15.15 -15.52
N GLU A 93 -5.41 -16.16 -15.04
CA GLU A 93 -5.98 -17.26 -14.26
C GLU A 93 -5.97 -16.83 -12.79
N ILE A 94 -7.12 -16.44 -12.25
CA ILE A 94 -7.28 -15.99 -10.85
C ILE A 94 -7.61 -17.21 -10.00
N TYR A 95 -6.72 -17.56 -9.07
CA TYR A 95 -6.90 -18.73 -8.21
C TYR A 95 -7.11 -18.37 -6.73
N LYS A 96 -6.83 -17.11 -6.33
CA LYS A 96 -7.20 -16.60 -5.00
C LYS A 96 -7.70 -15.16 -5.09
N TYR A 97 -8.77 -14.89 -4.35
CA TYR A 97 -9.35 -13.55 -4.22
C TYR A 97 -9.74 -13.31 -2.77
N ASP A 98 -9.12 -12.33 -2.14
CA ASP A 98 -9.44 -11.88 -0.79
C ASP A 98 -9.96 -10.43 -0.87
N SER A 99 -11.19 -10.19 -0.42
CA SER A 99 -11.76 -8.84 -0.40
C SER A 99 -11.02 -7.95 0.60
N VAL A 100 -10.74 -6.71 0.20
CA VAL A 100 -10.09 -5.70 1.04
C VAL A 100 -11.11 -4.62 1.41
N ALA A 101 -11.24 -4.35 2.71
CA ALA A 101 -12.09 -3.28 3.20
C ALA A 101 -11.54 -1.91 2.79
N VAL A 102 -12.42 -1.04 2.30
CA VAL A 102 -12.14 0.34 1.92
C VAL A 102 -12.67 1.29 3.00
N TRP A 103 -11.80 2.07 3.61
CA TRP A 103 -12.12 3.00 4.68
C TRP A 103 -12.02 4.46 4.20
N PRO A 104 -12.79 5.39 4.79
CA PRO A 104 -12.63 6.80 4.50
C PRO A 104 -11.37 7.37 5.14
N LEU A 105 -10.86 8.46 4.57
CA LEU A 105 -9.99 9.41 5.28
C LEU A 105 -10.86 10.49 5.92
N HIS A 106 -10.74 10.66 7.24
CA HIS A 106 -11.49 11.64 8.00
C HIS A 106 -10.77 13.00 8.05
N GLU A 107 -11.48 14.06 7.70
CA GLU A 107 -10.99 15.46 7.77
C GLU A 107 -11.10 16.07 9.18
N THR A 108 -11.36 15.24 10.18
CA THR A 108 -11.36 15.64 11.57
C THR A 108 -10.34 14.76 12.26
N LEU A 109 -9.22 15.37 12.64
CA LEU A 109 -8.15 14.67 13.34
C LEU A 109 -8.70 14.10 14.65
N THR A 110 -8.63 12.78 14.78
CA THR A 110 -8.94 12.11 16.04
C THR A 110 -7.92 12.51 17.10
N ASP A 111 -8.35 12.80 18.33
CA ASP A 111 -7.48 13.32 19.41
C ASP A 111 -6.24 12.45 19.64
N THR A 112 -5.07 12.95 19.24
CA THR A 112 -3.80 12.23 19.29
C THR A 112 -3.11 12.29 20.66
N THR A 113 -3.70 12.98 21.65
CA THR A 113 -3.12 13.22 22.98
C THR A 113 -3.52 12.17 24.03
N VAL A 114 -4.51 11.34 23.73
CA VAL A 114 -5.05 10.32 24.63
C VAL A 114 -5.08 8.95 23.97
N VAL A 115 -5.04 7.89 24.76
CA VAL A 115 -5.31 6.51 24.30
C VAL A 115 -6.83 6.29 24.13
N LEU A 116 -7.26 5.70 23.01
CA LEU A 116 -8.67 5.35 22.80
C LEU A 116 -9.05 4.06 23.54
N ASP A 117 -10.35 3.92 23.80
CA ASP A 117 -10.89 2.64 24.23
C ASP A 117 -10.55 1.54 23.21
N LYS A 118 -9.98 0.44 23.69
CA LYS A 118 -9.54 -0.71 22.90
C LYS A 118 -8.57 -0.36 21.76
N GLU A 119 -7.76 0.67 21.95
CA GLU A 119 -6.71 1.01 21.00
C GLU A 119 -5.72 -0.15 20.80
N ARG A 120 -5.36 -0.36 19.53
CA ARG A 120 -4.42 -1.37 19.09
C ARG A 120 -3.15 -0.71 18.60
N LEU A 121 -2.04 -1.19 19.13
CA LEU A 121 -0.72 -0.87 18.64
C LEU A 121 -0.45 -1.69 17.38
N VAL A 122 0.06 -1.02 16.34
CA VAL A 122 0.38 -1.65 15.06
C VAL A 122 1.76 -1.22 14.56
N THR A 123 2.33 -2.01 13.67
CA THR A 123 3.43 -1.56 12.80
C THR A 123 2.98 -1.60 11.35
N LEU A 124 3.63 -0.81 10.50
CA LEU A 124 3.28 -0.67 9.09
C LEU A 124 4.38 -1.26 8.19
N ASP A 125 4.01 -2.11 7.24
CA ASP A 125 4.91 -2.53 6.16
C ASP A 125 4.81 -1.53 5.00
N PHE A 126 5.35 -0.33 5.22
CA PHE A 126 5.11 0.81 4.33
C PHE A 126 5.72 0.65 2.93
N LYS A 127 6.68 -0.26 2.77
CA LYS A 127 7.29 -0.59 1.47
C LYS A 127 6.31 -1.25 0.50
N LYS A 128 5.22 -1.80 1.01
CA LYS A 128 4.13 -2.39 0.22
C LYS A 128 2.93 -1.45 0.06
N SER A 129 3.02 -0.23 0.60
CA SER A 129 1.97 0.76 0.40
C SER A 129 1.95 1.20 -1.06
N ILE A 130 0.76 1.38 -1.61
CA ILE A 130 0.59 1.83 -2.99
C ILE A 130 -0.68 2.66 -3.14
N TYR A 131 -0.59 3.72 -3.92
CA TYR A 131 -1.77 4.44 -4.41
C TYR A 131 -2.12 3.92 -5.79
N LEU A 132 -3.30 3.32 -5.91
CA LEU A 132 -3.77 2.67 -7.11
C LEU A 132 -5.23 3.04 -7.29
N GLU A 133 -5.58 3.65 -8.41
CA GLU A 133 -6.99 3.82 -8.80
C GLU A 133 -7.86 4.48 -7.69
N GLY A 134 -7.40 5.60 -7.12
CA GLY A 134 -8.14 6.31 -6.06
C GLY A 134 -8.16 5.59 -4.71
N ARG A 135 -7.28 4.60 -4.51
CA ARG A 135 -7.20 3.79 -3.28
C ARG A 135 -5.76 3.78 -2.78
N PHE A 136 -5.59 4.16 -1.52
CA PHE A 136 -4.31 4.04 -0.85
C PHE A 136 -4.29 2.75 -0.02
N PHE A 137 -3.53 1.75 -0.48
CA PHE A 137 -3.36 0.48 0.19
C PHE A 137 -2.27 0.57 1.26
N LEU A 138 -2.54 -0.03 2.41
CA LEU A 138 -1.63 -0.10 3.54
C LEU A 138 -1.68 -1.48 4.19
N GLN A 139 -0.51 -2.02 4.52
CA GLN A 139 -0.39 -3.24 5.32
C GLN A 139 -0.05 -2.93 6.77
N THR A 140 -0.90 -3.43 7.67
CA THR A 140 -0.75 -3.31 9.12
C THR A 140 -0.39 -4.67 9.71
N GLN A 141 0.56 -4.68 10.65
CA GLN A 141 0.94 -5.87 11.41
C GLN A 141 0.46 -5.72 12.84
N HIS A 142 -0.25 -6.75 13.29
CA HIS A 142 -0.86 -6.83 14.60
C HIS A 142 -0.19 -7.93 15.40
N VAL A 143 0.14 -7.64 16.65
CA VAL A 143 0.51 -8.65 17.64
C VAL A 143 -0.71 -9.03 18.44
N ASN A 144 -0.80 -10.29 18.87
CA ASN A 144 -1.90 -10.80 19.69
C ASN A 144 -3.29 -10.47 19.11
N HIS A 145 -3.49 -10.69 17.80
CA HIS A 145 -4.79 -10.56 17.15
C HIS A 145 -5.56 -11.87 17.33
N GLN A 146 -6.81 -11.78 17.80
CA GLN A 146 -7.66 -12.94 18.07
C GLN A 146 -8.41 -13.42 16.82
N VAL A 147 -8.90 -14.66 16.83
CA VAL A 147 -9.46 -15.30 15.62
C VAL A 147 -10.69 -14.57 15.05
N ASP A 148 -11.58 -14.09 15.91
CA ASP A 148 -12.83 -13.39 15.58
C ASP A 148 -12.76 -11.88 15.85
N GLN A 149 -11.56 -11.36 16.13
CA GLN A 149 -11.35 -9.92 16.29
C GLN A 149 -11.62 -9.20 14.97
N LYS A 150 -12.33 -8.09 15.07
CA LYS A 150 -12.54 -7.13 13.98
C LYS A 150 -11.87 -5.83 14.34
N ASP A 151 -11.00 -5.36 13.47
CA ASP A 151 -10.34 -4.07 13.66
C ASP A 151 -11.08 -2.97 12.91
N ILE A 152 -11.26 -1.83 13.57
CA ILE A 152 -11.75 -0.60 12.99
C ILE A 152 -10.56 0.31 12.71
N PHE A 153 -10.41 0.72 11.46
CA PHE A 153 -9.33 1.59 11.03
C PHE A 153 -9.84 3.02 10.91
N ASN A 154 -9.17 3.95 11.58
CA ASN A 154 -9.43 5.38 11.50
C ASN A 154 -8.19 6.09 10.97
N LEU A 155 -8.21 6.45 9.68
CA LEU A 155 -7.22 7.35 9.11
C LEU A 155 -7.80 8.76 9.13
N SER A 156 -7.07 9.70 9.71
CA SER A 156 -7.54 11.09 9.86
C SER A 156 -6.42 12.11 9.67
N TYR A 157 -6.78 13.35 9.41
CA TYR A 157 -5.86 14.47 9.31
C TYR A 157 -6.54 15.77 9.76
N ASN A 158 -5.74 16.78 10.08
CA ASN A 158 -6.21 18.15 10.25
C ASN A 158 -6.09 18.88 8.90
N PRO A 159 -7.19 19.33 8.27
CA PRO A 159 -7.13 20.10 7.02
C PRO A 159 -6.40 21.45 7.19
N ASP A 160 -6.44 22.02 8.39
CA ASP A 160 -5.78 23.28 8.73
C ASP A 160 -4.35 23.07 9.26
N GLN A 161 -3.76 21.88 9.04
CA GLN A 161 -2.38 21.63 9.45
C GLN A 161 -1.41 22.54 8.72
N GLU A 162 -0.40 23.04 9.43
CA GLU A 162 0.78 23.59 8.77
C GLU A 162 1.54 22.45 8.11
N VAL A 163 1.93 22.66 6.84
CA VAL A 163 2.73 21.67 6.11
C VAL A 163 4.14 21.69 6.67
N GLU A 164 4.61 20.54 7.17
CA GLU A 164 5.95 20.43 7.75
C GLU A 164 7.00 20.44 6.65
N GLU A 165 8.14 21.10 6.88
CA GLU A 165 9.33 20.93 6.03
C GLU A 165 10.27 19.93 6.68
N ASP A 166 10.68 18.91 5.92
CA ASP A 166 11.71 17.98 6.37
C ASP A 166 13.12 18.59 6.27
N SER A 167 14.13 17.83 6.71
CA SER A 167 15.53 18.28 6.67
C SER A 167 16.09 18.55 5.27
N THR A 168 15.36 18.16 4.22
CA THR A 168 15.68 18.40 2.81
C THR A 168 14.86 19.54 2.19
N GLY A 169 13.95 20.16 2.97
CA GLY A 169 13.03 21.20 2.51
C GLY A 169 11.80 20.64 1.78
N GLN A 170 11.53 19.33 1.87
CA GLN A 170 10.30 18.77 1.32
C GLN A 170 9.13 19.09 2.24
N ARG A 171 8.06 19.58 1.63
CA ARG A 171 6.77 19.86 2.25
C ARG A 171 6.00 18.56 2.44
N VAL A 172 5.76 18.15 3.68
CA VAL A 172 5.21 16.84 4.07
C VAL A 172 3.95 17.02 4.93
N TYR A 173 2.86 16.41 4.47
CA TYR A 173 1.59 16.33 5.20
C TYR A 173 1.60 15.16 6.20
N ASN A 174 0.91 15.35 7.32
CA ASN A 174 0.75 14.38 8.39
C ASN A 174 -0.66 13.80 8.39
N LEU A 175 -0.74 12.49 8.17
CA LEU A 175 -1.95 11.70 8.39
C LEU A 175 -1.74 10.83 9.64
N TYR A 176 -2.82 10.47 10.32
CA TYR A 176 -2.79 9.69 11.56
C TYR A 176 -3.69 8.48 11.43
N LEU A 177 -3.09 7.29 11.57
CA LEU A 177 -3.78 6.02 11.62
C LEU A 177 -3.96 5.57 13.07
N ARG A 178 -5.19 5.28 13.44
CA ARG A 178 -5.55 4.60 14.68
C ARG A 178 -6.32 3.33 14.37
N VAL A 179 -6.13 2.33 15.22
CA VAL A 179 -6.83 1.06 15.12
C VAL A 179 -7.48 0.77 16.45
N THR A 180 -8.76 0.42 16.45
CA THR A 180 -9.48 -0.02 17.65
C THR A 180 -10.06 -1.41 17.42
N GLN A 181 -9.99 -2.25 18.45
CA GLN A 181 -10.51 -3.61 18.40
C GLN A 181 -12.01 -3.67 18.74
N GLU A 182 -12.75 -4.40 17.92
CA GLU A 182 -14.12 -4.85 18.17
C GLU A 182 -14.19 -6.38 18.23
N GLY A 183 -14.81 -6.92 19.28
CA GLY A 183 -14.87 -8.37 19.50
C GLY A 183 -13.48 -8.96 19.79
N GLY A 184 -13.33 -10.27 19.59
CA GLY A 184 -12.09 -10.99 19.87
C GLY A 184 -12.19 -11.90 21.11
N THR A 185 -12.11 -13.20 20.87
CA THR A 185 -12.06 -14.28 21.85
C THR A 185 -11.10 -15.38 21.38
N GLY A 186 -10.59 -16.18 22.32
CA GLY A 186 -9.72 -17.32 22.01
C GLY A 186 -8.25 -16.95 21.77
N ASP A 187 -7.54 -17.88 21.12
CA ASP A 187 -6.10 -17.80 20.90
C ASP A 187 -5.71 -16.62 20.01
N SER A 188 -4.54 -16.06 20.28
CA SER A 188 -4.03 -14.89 19.57
C SER A 188 -2.77 -15.19 18.80
N THR A 189 -2.63 -14.61 17.62
CA THR A 189 -1.45 -14.77 16.76
C THR A 189 -0.99 -13.44 16.18
N LYS A 190 0.15 -13.45 15.48
CA LYS A 190 0.52 -12.34 14.60
C LYS A 190 -0.39 -12.34 13.39
N TRP A 191 -0.91 -11.18 13.04
CA TRP A 191 -1.82 -11.01 11.91
C TRP A 191 -1.37 -9.87 11.02
N ILE A 192 -1.45 -10.09 9.70
CA ILE A 192 -1.17 -9.05 8.70
C ILE A 192 -2.50 -8.72 8.05
N ASN A 193 -2.89 -7.46 8.09
CA ASN A 193 -4.11 -6.98 7.47
C ASN A 193 -3.77 -5.98 6.36
N THR A 194 -4.29 -6.24 5.16
CA THR A 194 -4.23 -5.30 4.03
C THR A 194 -5.53 -4.53 3.99
N THR A 195 -5.44 -3.20 4.05
CA THR A 195 -6.60 -2.32 4.01
C THR A 195 -6.39 -1.21 2.97
N ALA A 196 -7.49 -0.65 2.46
CA ALA A 196 -7.46 0.45 1.50
C ALA A 196 -8.17 1.67 2.07
N PHE A 197 -7.72 2.87 1.68
CA PHE A 197 -8.34 4.13 2.06
C PHE A 197 -8.70 4.96 0.83
N THR A 198 -9.86 5.63 0.85
CA THR A 198 -10.18 6.70 -0.10
C THR A 198 -9.54 8.00 0.39
N ILE A 199 -8.60 8.54 -0.39
CA ILE A 199 -7.85 9.74 -0.02
C ILE A 199 -8.01 10.89 -1.01
N ASP A 200 -8.92 10.76 -1.99
CA ASP A 200 -9.08 11.69 -3.12
C ASP A 200 -9.29 13.14 -2.65
N LYS A 201 -10.15 13.34 -1.64
CA LYS A 201 -10.45 14.68 -1.11
C LYS A 201 -9.22 15.36 -0.50
N PHE A 202 -8.38 14.61 0.20
CA PHE A 202 -7.11 15.11 0.72
C PHE A 202 -6.14 15.43 -0.43
N LEU A 203 -6.06 14.55 -1.44
CA LEU A 203 -5.20 14.78 -2.60
C LEU A 203 -5.63 16.02 -3.39
N ASP A 204 -6.92 16.27 -3.56
CA ASP A 204 -7.44 17.47 -4.24
C ASP A 204 -7.06 18.75 -3.48
N GLN A 205 -7.20 18.75 -2.15
CA GLN A 205 -6.83 19.88 -1.31
C GLN A 205 -5.31 20.12 -1.32
N ALA A 206 -4.53 19.07 -1.08
CA ALA A 206 -3.07 19.14 -1.09
C ALA A 206 -2.56 19.56 -2.47
N LYS A 207 -3.15 19.05 -3.57
CA LYS A 207 -2.82 19.48 -4.93
C LYS A 207 -3.04 20.98 -5.10
N ALA A 208 -4.18 21.53 -4.66
CA ALA A 208 -4.46 22.96 -4.77
C ALA A 208 -3.42 23.82 -4.02
N ILE A 209 -3.04 23.41 -2.81
CA ILE A 209 -2.02 24.09 -2.00
C ILE A 209 -0.66 23.99 -2.67
N GLU A 210 -0.20 22.78 -2.99
CA GLU A 210 1.12 22.53 -3.55
C GLU A 210 1.29 23.15 -4.94
N SER A 211 0.26 23.14 -5.79
CA SER A 211 0.27 23.88 -7.06
C SER A 211 0.45 25.38 -6.86
N SER A 212 -0.14 25.98 -5.82
CA SER A 212 0.01 27.41 -5.53
C SER A 212 1.42 27.78 -5.05
N GLU A 213 2.12 26.83 -4.43
CA GLU A 213 3.53 26.90 -4.03
C GLU A 213 4.49 26.49 -5.17
N GLY A 214 3.98 26.27 -6.38
CA GLY A 214 4.78 25.91 -7.56
C GLY A 214 5.29 24.47 -7.57
N GLN A 215 4.74 23.60 -6.71
CA GLN A 215 5.10 22.19 -6.64
C GLN A 215 4.24 21.34 -7.58
N ASN A 216 4.73 20.15 -7.92
CA ASN A 216 4.03 19.13 -8.71
C ASN A 216 4.03 17.75 -8.02
N VAL A 217 4.30 17.76 -6.71
CA VAL A 217 4.34 16.58 -5.87
C VAL A 217 3.55 16.81 -4.58
N ILE A 218 2.89 15.78 -4.08
CA ILE A 218 2.30 15.71 -2.75
C ILE A 218 3.13 14.70 -1.97
N ASN A 219 3.68 15.11 -0.84
CA ASN A 219 4.40 14.21 0.06
C ASN A 219 3.62 14.07 1.35
N PHE A 220 3.41 12.85 1.83
CA PHE A 220 2.77 12.64 3.12
C PHE A 220 3.36 11.44 3.85
N LYS A 221 3.22 11.45 5.18
CA LYS A 221 3.57 10.31 6.05
C LYS A 221 2.38 9.91 6.89
N ILE A 222 2.37 8.66 7.35
CA ILE A 222 1.36 8.13 8.25
C ILE A 222 1.99 7.98 9.63
N ASN A 223 1.45 8.72 10.59
CA ASN A 223 1.73 8.53 12.01
C ASN A 223 0.81 7.44 12.55
N TYR A 224 1.31 6.53 13.36
CA TYR A 224 0.53 5.41 13.91
C TYR A 224 0.88 5.15 15.38
N ALA A 225 -0.09 4.64 16.13
CA ALA A 225 0.12 4.23 17.52
C ALA A 225 1.08 3.04 17.59
N GLU A 226 2.35 3.30 17.85
CA GLU A 226 3.42 2.28 17.87
C GLU A 226 3.53 1.61 19.24
N ARG A 227 3.49 2.42 20.30
CA ARG A 227 3.54 1.97 21.68
C ARG A 227 2.83 2.92 22.62
N TYR A 228 2.63 2.50 23.86
CA TYR A 228 2.17 3.39 24.92
C TYR A 228 3.35 4.06 25.63
N ASN A 229 3.12 5.26 26.16
CA ASN A 229 4.02 5.88 27.13
C ASN A 229 4.02 5.10 28.46
N ALA A 230 4.90 5.47 29.38
CA ALA A 230 5.15 4.70 30.60
C ALA A 230 3.93 4.53 31.52
N ASP A 231 3.00 5.49 31.52
CA ASP A 231 1.78 5.46 32.34
C ASP A 231 0.52 5.06 31.55
N THR A 232 0.67 4.68 30.27
CA THR A 232 -0.38 4.23 29.36
C THR A 232 -1.50 5.23 29.08
N THR A 233 -1.27 6.53 29.35
CA THR A 233 -2.26 7.59 29.09
C THR A 233 -2.19 8.16 27.69
N ALA A 234 -1.05 8.00 26.99
CA ALA A 234 -0.84 8.50 25.65
C ALA A 234 -0.12 7.49 24.74
N CYS A 235 -0.43 7.56 23.45
CA CYS A 235 0.34 6.87 22.41
C CYS A 235 1.67 7.58 22.19
N VAL A 236 2.73 6.79 22.02
CA VAL A 236 3.95 7.24 21.35
C VAL A 236 3.81 6.87 19.88
N TRP A 237 3.87 7.89 19.04
CA TRP A 237 3.62 7.79 17.61
C TRP A 237 4.88 7.36 16.87
N GLY A 238 4.77 6.27 16.10
CA GLY A 238 5.69 5.97 15.02
C GLY A 238 5.27 6.76 13.77
N ALA A 239 6.18 6.93 12.83
CA ALA A 239 5.91 7.55 11.55
C ALA A 239 6.51 6.71 10.42
N THR A 240 5.80 6.61 9.30
CA THR A 240 6.31 5.95 8.10
C THR A 240 7.39 6.79 7.42
N ASP A 241 8.08 6.18 6.46
CA ASP A 241 8.76 6.93 5.41
C ASP A 241 7.76 7.83 4.65
N VAL A 242 8.29 8.81 3.91
CA VAL A 242 7.47 9.71 3.09
C VAL A 242 6.96 8.98 1.85
N PHE A 243 5.65 9.10 1.59
CA PHE A 243 5.03 8.69 0.35
C PHE A 243 4.87 9.90 -0.57
N THR A 244 5.39 9.79 -1.80
CA THR A 244 5.39 10.86 -2.78
C THR A 244 4.49 10.52 -3.96
N LEU A 245 3.50 11.37 -4.22
CA LEU A 245 2.67 11.32 -5.41
C LEU A 245 3.01 12.48 -6.33
N ARG A 246 3.31 12.17 -7.59
CA ARG A 246 3.47 13.20 -8.63
C ARG A 246 2.13 13.45 -9.29
N PHE A 247 1.84 14.72 -9.56
CA PHE A 247 0.66 15.10 -10.33
C PHE A 247 1.07 16.02 -11.48
N THR A 248 0.30 15.99 -12.55
CA THR A 248 0.39 16.98 -13.63
C THR A 248 -0.57 18.14 -13.36
N ASN A 249 -0.07 19.35 -13.60
CA ASN A 249 -0.87 20.57 -13.62
C ASN A 249 -1.68 20.66 -14.92
#